data_AF-A0A436BH21-F1
#
_entry.id   AF-A0A436BH21-F1
#
_cell.length_a   1.000
_cell.length_b   1.000
_cell.length_c   1.000
_cell.angle_alpha   90.00
_cell.angle_beta   90.00
_cell.angle_gamma   90.00
#
_symmetry.space_group_name_H-M   'P 1'
#
loop_
_entity.id
_entity.type
_entity.pdbx_description
1 polymer ?
#
loop_
_entity_poly.entity_id
_entity_poly.type
_entity_poly.pdbx_seq_one_letter_code
_entity_poly.pdbx_strand_id
1 'polypeptide(L)'
;AGAERRITNVAAGLNATDAVNLSQLMSEDAKVNTINNNVNNLSNTVNNIVNGGGIKYFNANSTLADSSATGTDAVSIGGNAQAPTANSVALGSNSVSNSTTLT
;
A
#
# COMPACT_ATOMS: atom_id res chain seq x y z
N ALA A 1 5.81 -44.58 3.72
CA ALA A 1 6.71 -43.51 4.21
C ALA A 1 8.06 -44.14 4.54
N GLY A 2 9.18 -43.43 4.36
CA GLY A 2 10.47 -43.88 4.90
C GLY A 2 11.50 -44.45 3.90
N ALA A 3 11.69 -43.82 2.74
CA ALA A 3 12.83 -44.11 1.85
C ALA A 3 13.77 -42.91 1.68
N GLU A 4 13.47 -41.80 2.36
CA GLU A 4 14.21 -40.55 2.33
C GLU A 4 15.62 -40.76 2.89
N ARG A 5 16.62 -40.26 2.15
CA ARG A 5 18.02 -40.25 2.60
C ARG A 5 18.47 -38.80 2.67
N ARG A 6 19.10 -38.42 3.78
CA ARG A 6 19.80 -37.13 3.89
C ARG A 6 21.15 -37.24 3.21
N ILE A 7 21.50 -36.24 2.43
CA ILE A 7 22.85 -36.09 1.87
C ILE A 7 23.55 -34.99 2.68
N THR A 8 24.63 -35.35 3.37
CA THR A 8 25.37 -34.44 4.27
C THR A 8 26.71 -34.04 3.66
N ASN A 9 27.34 -33.00 4.23
CA ASN A 9 28.63 -32.47 3.79
C ASN A 9 28.65 -31.96 2.33
N VAL A 10 27.51 -31.47 1.86
CA VAL A 10 27.40 -30.84 0.54
C VAL A 10 27.93 -29.41 0.62
N ALA A 11 29.04 -29.14 -0.08
CA ALA A 11 29.55 -27.79 -0.27
C ALA A 11 28.53 -26.92 -1.01
N ALA A 12 28.61 -25.60 -0.85
CA ALA A 12 27.73 -24.70 -1.60
C ALA A 12 27.99 -24.83 -3.11
N GLY A 13 26.93 -24.97 -3.90
CA GLY A 13 27.05 -25.09 -5.36
C GLY A 13 27.60 -23.82 -5.99
N LEU A 14 28.45 -23.97 -7.01
CA LEU A 14 29.07 -22.87 -7.74
C LEU A 14 28.57 -22.80 -9.19
N ASN A 15 28.45 -23.94 -9.86
CA ASN A 15 27.95 -24.04 -11.22
C ASN A 15 26.43 -24.23 -11.24
N ALA A 16 25.78 -23.87 -12.35
CA ALA A 16 24.32 -23.96 -12.50
C ALA A 16 23.76 -25.40 -12.37
N THR A 17 24.61 -26.43 -12.51
CA THR A 17 24.25 -27.84 -12.38
C THR A 17 24.61 -28.45 -11.03
N ASP A 18 25.21 -27.68 -10.12
CA ASP A 18 25.57 -28.16 -8.80
C ASP A 18 24.32 -28.25 -7.91
N ALA A 19 24.31 -29.20 -6.97
CA ALA A 19 23.26 -29.26 -5.96
C ALA A 19 23.38 -28.07 -5.00
N VAL A 20 22.23 -27.52 -4.58
CA VAL A 20 22.17 -26.46 -3.57
C VAL A 20 22.15 -27.06 -2.15
N ASN A 21 22.85 -26.41 -1.21
CA ASN A 21 22.83 -26.82 0.20
C ASN A 21 21.95 -25.90 1.07
N LEU A 22 21.73 -26.28 2.33
CA LEU A 22 20.87 -25.53 3.24
C LEU A 22 21.35 -24.08 3.47
N SER A 23 22.66 -23.80 3.46
CA SER A 23 23.15 -22.42 3.63
C SER A 23 22.76 -21.49 2.50
N GLN A 24 22.70 -21.98 1.27
CA GLN A 24 22.23 -21.19 0.13
C GLN A 24 20.73 -20.90 0.25
N LEU A 25 19.94 -21.90 0.68
CA LEU A 25 18.51 -21.73 0.95
C LEU A 25 18.25 -20.75 2.10
N MET A 26 19.00 -20.84 3.21
CA MET A 26 18.90 -19.90 4.33
C MET A 26 19.30 -18.48 3.93
N SER A 27 20.28 -18.33 3.03
CA SER A 27 20.64 -17.02 2.49
C SER A 27 19.50 -16.42 1.66
N GLU A 28 18.79 -17.24 0.89
CA GLU A 28 17.62 -16.78 0.14
C GLU A 28 16.45 -16.46 1.07
N ASP A 29 16.20 -17.29 2.09
CA ASP A 29 15.20 -17.04 3.12
C ASP A 29 15.40 -15.68 3.81
N ALA A 30 16.65 -15.33 4.13
CA ALA A 30 16.98 -14.02 4.70
C ALA A 30 16.62 -12.84 3.75
N LYS A 31 16.80 -12.99 2.43
CA LYS A 31 16.38 -11.98 1.45
C LYS A 31 14.87 -11.89 1.36
N VAL A 32 14.18 -13.02 1.34
CA VAL A 32 12.71 -13.08 1.34
C VAL A 32 12.14 -12.40 2.59
N ASN A 33 12.72 -12.65 3.77
CA ASN A 33 12.32 -11.98 5.01
C ASN A 33 12.52 -10.46 4.95
N THR A 34 13.60 -10.00 4.32
CA THR A 34 13.84 -8.56 4.09
C THR A 34 12.77 -7.97 3.18
N ILE A 35 12.41 -8.65 2.09
CA ILE A 35 11.34 -8.23 1.18
C ILE A 35 10.00 -8.15 1.92
N ASN A 36 9.66 -9.17 2.71
CA ASN A 36 8.43 -9.18 3.51
C ASN A 36 8.33 -7.97 4.45
N ASN A 37 9.43 -7.62 5.13
CA ASN A 37 9.47 -6.44 5.98
C ASN A 37 9.25 -5.13 5.19
N ASN A 38 9.87 -5.01 4.00
CA ASN A 38 9.67 -3.86 3.14
C ASN A 38 8.21 -3.75 2.65
N VAL A 39 7.59 -4.87 2.28
CA VAL A 39 6.17 -4.93 1.88
C VAL A 39 5.25 -4.54 3.03
N ASN A 40 5.52 -5.00 4.25
CA ASN A 40 4.76 -4.62 5.44
C ASN A 40 4.86 -3.11 5.70
N ASN A 41 6.06 -2.53 5.59
CA ASN A 41 6.25 -1.09 5.72
C ASN A 41 5.47 -0.30 4.66
N LEU A 42 5.51 -0.75 3.40
CA LEU A 42 4.74 -0.14 2.32
C LEU A 42 3.23 -0.25 2.57
N SER A 43 2.75 -1.42 3.00
CA SER A 43 1.35 -1.65 3.36
C SER A 43 0.88 -0.66 4.45
N ASN A 44 1.70 -0.45 5.48
CA ASN A 44 1.42 0.53 6.53
C ASN A 44 1.37 1.96 5.97
N THR A 45 2.30 2.34 5.09
CA THR A 45 2.26 3.64 4.41
C THR A 45 0.98 3.82 3.59
N VAL A 46 0.57 2.83 2.81
CA VAL A 46 -0.66 2.88 2.01
C VAL A 46 -1.90 2.95 2.89
N ASN A 47 -1.96 2.17 3.96
CA ASN A 47 -3.07 2.23 4.92
C ASN A 47 -3.22 3.61 5.55
N ASN A 48 -2.11 4.28 5.88
CA ASN A 48 -2.14 5.65 6.39
C ASN A 48 -2.63 6.65 5.33
N ILE A 49 -2.26 6.48 4.07
CA ILE A 49 -2.75 7.35 2.97
C ILE A 49 -4.27 7.21 2.81
N VAL A 50 -4.79 5.99 2.83
CA VAL A 50 -6.22 5.72 2.56
C VAL A 50 -7.11 6.08 3.75
N ASN A 51 -6.67 5.83 4.99
CA ASN A 51 -7.52 5.96 6.18
C ASN A 51 -7.30 7.29 6.95
N GLY A 52 -6.84 8.36 6.28
CA GLY A 52 -6.77 9.71 6.85
C GLY A 52 -5.47 10.08 7.59
N GLY A 53 -4.47 9.19 7.63
CA GLY A 53 -3.12 9.52 8.10
C GLY A 53 -2.36 10.48 7.17
N GLY A 54 -2.72 10.52 5.88
CA GLY A 54 -2.21 11.49 4.90
C GLY A 54 -0.73 11.35 4.55
N ILE A 55 -0.20 12.38 3.89
CA ILE A 55 1.22 12.59 3.59
C ILE A 55 1.65 13.97 4.12
N LYS A 56 2.97 14.24 4.20
CA LYS A 56 3.53 15.45 4.85
C LYS A 56 2.77 16.76 4.59
N TYR A 57 2.30 16.99 3.36
CA TYR A 57 1.64 18.24 2.96
C TYR A 57 0.13 18.12 2.71
N PHE A 58 -0.45 16.92 2.82
CA PHE A 58 -1.89 16.67 2.63
C PHE A 58 -2.38 15.73 3.72
N ASN A 59 -3.12 16.26 4.69
CA ASN A 59 -3.62 15.51 5.84
C ASN A 59 -5.12 15.73 6.01
N ALA A 60 -5.86 14.67 6.31
CA ALA A 60 -7.28 14.72 6.64
C ALA A 60 -7.53 13.92 7.93
N ASN A 61 -7.47 14.60 9.09
CA ASN A 61 -7.75 13.97 10.37
C ASN A 61 -9.27 13.87 10.57
N SER A 62 -9.87 12.74 10.18
CA SER A 62 -11.31 12.52 10.28
C SER A 62 -11.65 11.04 10.46
N THR A 63 -12.73 10.77 11.16
CA THR A 63 -13.38 9.45 11.25
C THR A 63 -14.69 9.40 10.46
N LEU A 64 -15.03 10.48 9.75
CA LEU A 64 -16.22 10.55 8.92
C LEU A 64 -16.06 9.64 7.69
N ALA A 65 -17.16 9.43 6.96
CA ALA A 65 -17.15 8.72 5.69
C ALA A 65 -16.16 9.35 4.69
N ASP A 66 -15.80 8.58 3.65
CA ASP A 66 -14.95 9.07 2.57
C ASP A 66 -15.56 10.29 1.87
N SER A 67 -14.72 11.09 1.24
CA SER A 67 -15.15 12.21 0.38
C SER A 67 -15.79 11.70 -0.91
N SER A 68 -16.66 12.49 -1.51
CA SER A 68 -17.40 12.13 -2.73
C SER A 68 -17.34 13.26 -3.77
N ALA A 69 -16.49 13.10 -4.78
CA ALA A 69 -16.43 13.95 -5.96
C ALA A 69 -17.15 13.27 -7.13
N THR A 70 -18.48 13.41 -7.18
CA THR A 70 -19.32 12.78 -8.22
C THR A 70 -19.53 13.67 -9.45
N GLY A 71 -19.28 14.97 -9.34
CA GLY A 71 -19.26 15.87 -10.49
C GLY A 71 -18.08 15.57 -11.42
N THR A 72 -18.28 15.72 -12.73
CA THR A 72 -17.18 15.62 -13.71
C THR A 72 -16.10 16.65 -13.38
N ASP A 73 -14.84 16.23 -13.36
CA ASP A 73 -13.67 17.06 -13.02
C ASP A 73 -13.76 17.75 -11.64
N ALA A 74 -14.55 17.20 -10.72
CA ALA A 74 -14.71 17.73 -9.37
C ALA A 74 -13.58 17.27 -8.42
N VAL A 75 -13.40 18.04 -7.35
CA VAL A 75 -12.44 17.74 -6.27
C VAL A 75 -13.16 17.76 -4.93
N SER A 76 -13.06 16.67 -4.16
CA SER A 76 -13.55 16.59 -2.78
C SER A 76 -12.38 16.31 -1.83
N ILE A 77 -12.19 17.17 -0.83
CA ILE A 77 -11.10 17.07 0.15
C ILE A 77 -11.66 17.21 1.56
N GLY A 78 -11.61 16.13 2.34
CA GLY A 78 -12.06 16.09 3.73
C GLY A 78 -13.15 15.03 3.97
N GLY A 79 -13.31 14.60 5.23
CA GLY A 79 -14.27 13.58 5.59
C GLY A 79 -15.71 14.00 5.27
N ASN A 80 -16.45 13.17 4.54
CA ASN A 80 -17.80 13.43 4.06
C ASN A 80 -17.94 14.72 3.21
N ALA A 81 -16.87 15.23 2.62
CA ALA A 81 -16.93 16.34 1.67
C ALA A 81 -17.64 15.88 0.38
N GLN A 82 -18.55 16.68 -0.18
CA GLN A 82 -19.36 16.31 -1.34
C GLN A 82 -19.26 17.37 -2.45
N ALA A 83 -18.72 17.00 -3.61
CA ALA A 83 -18.59 17.85 -4.78
C ALA A 83 -19.42 17.28 -5.96
N PRO A 84 -20.77 17.41 -5.94
CA PRO A 84 -21.64 16.79 -6.95
C PRO A 84 -21.73 17.55 -8.28
N THR A 85 -21.32 18.83 -8.35
CA THR A 85 -21.40 19.61 -9.59
C THR A 85 -20.10 19.55 -10.38
N ALA A 86 -20.18 19.66 -11.72
CA ALA A 86 -19.01 19.62 -12.59
C ALA A 86 -18.05 20.79 -12.27
N ASN A 87 -16.75 20.55 -12.37
CA ASN A 87 -15.67 21.51 -12.05
C ASN A 87 -15.71 22.09 -10.63
N SER A 88 -16.46 21.49 -9.71
CA SER A 88 -16.61 22.00 -8.35
C SER A 88 -15.50 21.53 -7.41
N VAL A 89 -15.24 22.34 -6.37
CA VAL A 89 -14.32 21.97 -5.29
C VAL A 89 -15.08 22.02 -3.96
N ALA A 90 -15.18 20.89 -3.27
CA ALA A 90 -15.61 20.81 -1.88
C ALA A 90 -14.40 20.60 -0.98
N LEU A 91 -14.04 21.63 -0.21
CA LEU A 91 -12.86 21.62 0.67
C LEU A 91 -13.31 21.77 2.13
N GLY A 92 -13.00 20.76 2.96
CA GLY A 92 -13.37 20.69 4.38
C GLY A 92 -14.37 19.59 4.70
N SER A 93 -14.37 19.12 5.95
CA SER A 93 -15.28 18.08 6.41
C SER A 93 -16.75 18.53 6.31
N ASN A 94 -17.61 17.69 5.72
CA ASN A 94 -19.01 17.99 5.42
C ASN A 94 -19.25 19.17 4.46
N SER A 95 -18.21 19.75 3.84
CA SER A 95 -18.40 20.79 2.83
C SER A 95 -19.17 20.22 1.64
N VAL A 96 -20.12 21.00 1.11
CA VAL A 96 -20.89 20.62 -0.08
C VAL A 96 -20.73 21.71 -1.14
N SER A 97 -20.23 21.33 -2.32
CA SER A 97 -20.11 22.22 -3.48
C SER A 97 -21.18 21.85 -4.51
N ASN A 98 -22.40 22.32 -4.28
CA ASN A 98 -23.58 22.02 -5.11
C ASN A 98 -24.04 23.19 -5.99
N SER A 99 -23.23 24.26 -6.08
CA SER A 99 -23.50 25.37 -7.00
C SER A 99 -23.15 24.96 -8.43
N THR A 100 -24.06 25.20 -9.36
CA THR A 100 -23.88 24.92 -10.80
C THR A 100 -23.18 26.05 -11.55
N THR A 101 -22.90 27.17 -10.88
CA THR A 101 -22.23 28.34 -11.47
C THR A 101 -21.19 28.85 -10.47
N LEU A 102 -19.91 28.68 -10.78
CA LEU A 102 -18.80 29.32 -10.07
C LEU A 102 -18.29 30.44 -10.99
N THR A 103 -18.77 31.67 -10.80
CA THR A 103 -18.24 32.85 -11.51
C THR A 103 -17.05 33.42 -10.79
#